data_AF-A0A8H6I791-F1
#
_entry.id   AF-A0A8H6I791-F1
#
_cell.length_a   1.000
_cell.length_b   1.000
_cell.length_c   1.000
_cell.angle_alpha   90.00
_cell.angle_beta   90.00
_cell.angle_gamma   90.00
#
_symmetry.space_group_name_H-M   'P 1'
#
loop_
_entity.id
_entity.type
_entity.pdbx_description
1 polymer ?
#
loop_
_entity_poly.entity_id
_entity_poly.type
_entity_poly.pdbx_seq_one_letter_code
_entity_poly.pdbx_strand_id
1 'polypeptide(L)'
;MKLVPLPPTIDLFDSHNMAQVSQQVPFDMDLCSLLQTMKLDERQEWGNAYDSQSRSCPKATLHDETVMVEDPNYHSDEGSDCSVPSSSILAPPPAGHFGCAYLQMIRSQIDEYPTTGGEYVEAIFTHREILSALPAAHRDCARGFTDIAGVLEKRAWRADRDADTEAVSAFRHEAWVIANTIPPAARVESRPMYKTASVCMLPPAY
;
A
#
# COMPACT_ATOMS: atom_id res chain seq x y z
N MET A 1 -37.98 31.98 33.86
CA MET A 1 -37.67 31.14 32.70
C MET A 1 -37.01 32.01 31.65
N LYS A 2 -35.67 31.96 31.53
CA LYS A 2 -34.92 32.77 30.54
C LYS A 2 -34.68 31.90 29.31
N LEU A 3 -35.19 32.35 28.16
CA LEU A 3 -34.96 31.73 26.86
C LEU A 3 -33.50 31.93 26.46
N VAL A 4 -32.79 30.82 26.24
CA VAL A 4 -31.42 30.79 25.71
C VAL A 4 -31.51 30.80 24.18
N PRO A 5 -30.78 31.69 23.46
CA PRO A 5 -30.81 31.70 22.00
C PRO A 5 -30.03 30.51 21.43
N LEU A 6 -30.59 29.85 20.42
CA LEU A 6 -29.91 28.83 19.61
C LEU A 6 -28.84 29.50 18.71
N PRO A 7 -27.71 28.82 18.45
CA PRO A 7 -26.71 29.29 17.51
C PRO A 7 -27.20 29.21 16.05
N PRO A 8 -26.66 30.05 15.15
CA PRO A 8 -27.05 30.08 13.74
C PRO A 8 -26.65 28.80 13.01
N THR A 9 -27.58 28.28 12.22
CA THR A 9 -27.37 27.24 11.21
C THR A 9 -26.36 27.72 10.17
N ILE A 10 -25.31 26.94 10.00
CA ILE A 10 -24.27 27.12 8.99
C ILE A 10 -24.84 26.54 7.69
N ASP A 11 -25.50 27.36 6.88
CA ASP A 11 -25.82 27.01 5.50
C ASP A 11 -24.68 27.44 4.57
N LEU A 12 -24.52 26.68 3.48
CA LEU A 12 -23.56 26.82 2.36
C LEU A 12 -22.18 26.17 2.53
N PHE A 13 -22.14 24.84 2.37
CA PHE A 13 -21.05 24.23 1.60
C PHE A 13 -21.44 24.23 0.12
N ASP A 14 -20.77 25.10 -0.62
CA ASP A 14 -20.88 25.27 -2.07
C ASP A 14 -20.43 23.98 -2.78
N SER A 15 -21.39 23.19 -3.26
CA SER A 15 -21.16 21.88 -3.89
C SER A 15 -20.85 21.96 -5.39
N HIS A 16 -20.24 23.06 -5.84
CA HIS A 16 -19.98 23.32 -7.25
C HIS A 16 -18.50 23.61 -7.54
N ASN A 17 -17.60 22.69 -7.19
CA ASN A 17 -16.28 22.64 -7.85
C ASN A 17 -15.56 21.28 -7.75
N MET A 18 -16.21 20.20 -8.21
CA MET A 18 -15.59 18.87 -8.34
C MET A 18 -15.71 18.32 -9.77
N ALA A 19 -15.75 19.21 -10.76
CA ALA A 19 -15.61 18.86 -12.17
C ALA A 19 -14.40 19.60 -12.73
N GLN A 20 -13.41 18.82 -13.22
CA GLN A 20 -12.20 19.27 -13.92
C GLN A 20 -10.98 19.67 -13.08
N VAL A 21 -10.40 18.70 -12.36
CA VAL A 21 -8.94 18.55 -12.38
C VAL A 21 -8.61 17.09 -12.66
N SER A 22 -9.03 16.63 -13.84
CA SER A 22 -8.34 15.52 -14.51
C SER A 22 -7.14 16.13 -15.26
N GLN A 23 -6.21 16.73 -14.52
CA GLN A 23 -4.85 16.88 -15.04
C GLN A 23 -4.26 15.48 -15.00
N GLN A 24 -4.49 14.74 -16.08
CA GLN A 24 -3.53 13.73 -16.51
C GLN A 24 -2.23 14.49 -16.68
N VAL A 25 -1.39 14.49 -15.64
CA VAL A 25 0.02 14.81 -15.81
C VAL A 25 0.54 13.70 -16.73
N PRO A 26 0.96 14.03 -17.96
CA PRO A 26 1.61 13.03 -18.80
C PRO A 26 2.92 12.69 -18.08
N PHE A 27 2.98 11.51 -17.47
CA PHE A 27 4.18 11.00 -16.79
C PHE A 27 5.31 10.63 -17.76
N ASP A 28 5.14 10.86 -19.07
CA ASP A 28 6.24 10.97 -20.01
C ASP A 28 6.96 12.32 -19.84
N MET A 29 7.43 12.57 -18.63
CA MET A 29 8.52 13.51 -18.42
C MET A 29 9.74 12.80 -18.97
N ASP A 30 10.07 13.10 -20.23
CA ASP A 30 11.19 12.50 -20.96
C ASP A 30 12.44 12.53 -20.09
N LEU A 31 12.86 11.35 -19.65
CA LEU A 31 13.99 11.18 -18.75
C LEU A 31 15.25 11.82 -19.33
N CYS A 32 15.37 11.84 -20.66
CA CYS A 32 16.45 12.51 -21.39
C CYS A 32 16.40 14.03 -21.22
N SER A 33 15.21 14.63 -21.27
CA SER A 33 15.00 16.06 -21.03
C SER A 33 15.32 16.45 -19.59
N LEU A 34 14.95 15.62 -18.61
CA LEU A 34 15.29 15.84 -17.19
C LEU A 34 16.81 15.76 -16.95
N LEU A 35 17.47 14.73 -17.50
CA LEU A 35 18.93 14.58 -17.45
C LEU A 35 19.67 15.70 -18.19
N GLN A 36 19.10 16.22 -19.28
CA GLN A 36 19.65 17.38 -19.99
C GLN A 36 19.53 18.67 -19.16
N THR A 37 18.44 18.87 -18.43
CA THR A 37 18.31 20.03 -17.52
C THR A 37 19.19 19.93 -16.28
N MET A 38 19.60 18.72 -15.87
CA MET A 38 20.56 18.51 -14.77
C MET A 38 22.01 18.43 -15.23
N LYS A 39 22.34 18.86 -16.47
CA LYS A 39 23.73 19.17 -16.82
C LYS A 39 24.20 20.34 -15.96
N LEU A 40 24.85 20.00 -14.85
CA LEU A 40 25.66 20.91 -14.08
C LEU A 40 26.77 21.39 -15.01
N ASP A 41 26.61 22.59 -15.59
CA ASP A 41 27.72 23.31 -16.21
C ASP A 41 28.71 23.62 -15.08
N GLU A 42 29.62 22.68 -14.89
CA GLU A 42 30.70 22.69 -13.92
C GLU A 42 31.76 23.70 -14.37
N ARG A 43 31.51 24.97 -14.05
CA ARG A 43 32.57 25.98 -13.93
C ARG A 43 32.12 27.19 -13.10
N GLN A 44 31.65 26.93 -11.89
CA GLN A 44 31.57 27.99 -10.88
C GLN A 44 32.93 28.06 -10.17
N GLU A 45 33.81 28.92 -10.68
CA GLU A 45 35.04 29.35 -10.00
C GLU A 45 34.63 30.08 -8.72
N TRP A 46 34.50 29.35 -7.62
CA TRP A 46 34.41 29.93 -6.28
C TRP A 46 35.80 30.37 -5.90
N GLY A 47 36.08 31.63 -6.22
CA GLY A 47 37.28 32.35 -5.81
C GLY A 47 37.51 32.24 -4.31
N ASN A 48 38.77 31.96 -3.98
CA ASN A 48 39.35 31.96 -2.66
C ASN A 48 38.94 33.18 -1.82
N ALA A 49 38.40 32.92 -0.63
CA ALA A 49 38.58 33.78 0.53
C ALA A 49 38.55 32.92 1.81
N TYR A 50 39.75 32.60 2.27
CA TYR A 50 40.15 32.47 3.67
C TYR A 50 39.22 33.24 4.62
N ASP A 51 38.70 32.62 5.69
CA ASP A 51 39.41 32.55 6.97
C ASP A 51 38.57 31.83 8.06
N SER A 52 39.25 30.94 8.79
CA SER A 52 39.12 30.68 10.23
C SER A 52 37.74 30.67 10.90
N GLN A 53 37.22 29.46 11.23
CA GLN A 53 37.03 29.09 12.65
C GLN A 53 36.85 27.58 12.87
N SER A 54 37.86 27.02 13.51
CA SER A 54 37.97 25.64 13.99
C SER A 54 36.78 25.25 14.88
N ARG A 55 36.00 24.26 14.43
CA ARG A 55 35.07 23.52 15.30
C ARG A 55 35.83 22.34 15.91
N SER A 56 36.11 22.44 17.21
CA SER A 56 36.54 21.31 18.03
C SER A 56 35.41 20.27 18.09
N CYS A 57 35.70 19.05 17.66
CA CYS A 57 34.85 17.89 17.89
C CYS A 57 34.83 17.55 19.39
N PRO A 58 33.67 17.27 20.00
CA PRO A 58 33.62 16.64 21.31
C PRO A 58 34.11 15.19 21.20
N LYS A 59 35.06 14.87 22.07
CA LYS A 59 35.73 13.58 22.22
C LYS A 59 34.71 12.55 22.73
N ALA A 60 34.28 11.63 21.86
CA ALA A 60 33.49 10.48 22.29
C ALA A 60 34.42 9.51 23.05
N THR A 61 34.14 9.34 24.34
CA THR A 61 34.81 8.40 25.22
C THR A 61 34.38 6.98 24.83
N LEU A 62 35.31 6.23 24.27
CA LEU A 62 35.22 4.80 24.01
C LEU A 62 35.18 4.09 25.37
N HIS A 63 34.04 3.49 25.73
CA HIS A 63 33.97 2.53 26.82
C HIS A 63 34.00 1.13 26.19
N ASP A 64 35.18 0.54 26.28
CA ASP A 64 35.49 -0.86 26.04
C ASP A 64 35.34 -1.57 27.39
N GLU A 65 34.25 -2.29 27.61
CA GLU A 65 34.17 -3.37 28.61
C GLU A 65 33.22 -4.47 28.12
N THR A 66 33.81 -5.55 27.60
CA THR A 66 33.62 -6.94 28.07
C THR A 66 32.21 -7.33 28.54
N VAL A 67 31.53 -8.27 27.86
CA VAL A 67 31.37 -9.69 28.26
C VAL A 67 30.87 -10.50 27.04
N MET A 68 31.69 -11.42 26.53
CA MET A 68 31.23 -12.49 25.63
C MET A 68 30.70 -13.61 26.51
N VAL A 69 29.37 -13.71 26.67
CA VAL A 69 28.75 -14.91 27.25
C VAL A 69 28.41 -15.83 26.09
N GLU A 70 29.22 -16.87 25.93
CA GLU A 70 28.87 -18.04 25.14
C GLU A 70 27.60 -18.65 25.73
N ASP A 71 26.54 -18.74 24.92
CA ASP A 71 25.35 -19.51 25.25
C ASP A 71 25.40 -20.85 24.49
N PRO A 72 25.78 -21.96 25.14
CA PRO A 72 25.85 -23.27 24.51
C PRO A 72 24.45 -23.90 24.59
N ASN A 73 23.53 -23.43 23.75
CA ASN A 73 22.27 -24.12 23.56
C ASN A 73 21.93 -24.28 22.08
N TYR A 74 22.81 -25.02 21.42
CA TYR A 74 22.62 -25.58 20.10
C TYR A 74 21.72 -26.81 20.22
N HIS A 75 20.40 -26.62 20.06
CA HIS A 75 19.47 -27.73 19.88
C HIS A 75 19.02 -27.81 18.42
N SER A 76 19.50 -28.90 17.82
CA SER A 76 19.24 -29.57 16.57
C SER A 76 17.93 -29.29 15.81
N ASP A 77 18.10 -29.24 14.49
CA ASP A 77 17.20 -29.75 13.45
C ASP A 77 16.20 -30.79 13.95
N GLU A 78 14.93 -30.42 13.95
CA GLU A 78 13.86 -31.39 13.68
C GLU A 78 13.09 -30.90 12.46
N GLY A 79 13.12 -31.74 11.42
CA GLY A 79 12.54 -31.50 10.12
C GLY A 79 11.07 -31.11 10.23
N SER A 80 10.78 -29.89 9.78
CA SER A 80 9.42 -29.50 9.48
C SER A 80 9.12 -29.90 8.05
N ASP A 81 8.45 -31.04 7.90
CA ASP A 81 7.84 -31.45 6.65
C ASP A 81 6.79 -30.41 6.25
N CYS A 82 7.19 -29.46 5.40
CA CYS A 82 6.31 -28.52 4.72
C CYS A 82 5.39 -29.31 3.78
N SER A 83 4.34 -29.89 4.36
CA SER A 83 3.18 -30.39 3.62
C SER A 83 2.54 -29.19 2.93
N VAL A 84 2.89 -28.96 1.67
CA VAL A 84 2.12 -28.13 0.75
C VAL A 84 0.72 -28.74 0.65
N PRO A 85 -0.35 -28.06 1.12
CA PRO A 85 -1.68 -28.54 0.81
C PRO A 85 -1.92 -28.27 -0.67
N SER A 86 -1.74 -29.32 -1.47
CA SER A 86 -2.21 -29.38 -2.84
C SER A 86 -3.71 -29.12 -2.88
N SER A 87 -4.07 -28.17 -3.72
CA SER A 87 -5.41 -27.81 -4.17
C SER A 87 -6.36 -29.00 -4.21
N SER A 88 -7.50 -28.90 -3.50
CA SER A 88 -8.78 -29.47 -3.96
C SER A 88 -10.00 -28.98 -3.16
N ILE A 89 -10.86 -28.24 -3.87
CA ILE A 89 -12.32 -28.48 -4.01
C ILE A 89 -13.26 -28.03 -2.87
N LEU A 90 -14.03 -26.99 -3.20
CA LEU A 90 -15.38 -26.62 -2.73
C LEU A 90 -15.65 -26.62 -1.22
N ALA A 91 -15.20 -25.56 -0.55
CA ALA A 91 -15.95 -24.95 0.54
C ALA A 91 -16.38 -23.53 0.10
N PRO A 92 -17.59 -23.04 0.45
CA PRO A 92 -17.93 -21.64 0.23
C PRO A 92 -16.85 -20.78 0.90
N PRO A 93 -16.27 -19.78 0.20
CA PRO A 93 -15.13 -19.05 0.71
C PRO A 93 -15.47 -18.50 2.11
N PRO A 94 -14.67 -18.82 3.15
CA PRO A 94 -14.84 -18.18 4.45
C PRO A 94 -14.78 -16.66 4.20
N ALA A 95 -15.73 -15.93 4.81
CA ALA A 95 -15.96 -14.49 4.64
C ALA A 95 -14.76 -13.77 4.03
N GLY A 96 -14.90 -13.39 2.76
CA GLY A 96 -13.80 -13.10 1.84
C GLY A 96 -12.74 -12.18 2.41
N HIS A 97 -11.53 -12.70 2.59
CA HIS A 97 -10.37 -11.90 2.90
C HIS A 97 -9.86 -11.31 1.57
N PHE A 98 -9.91 -9.99 1.45
CA PHE A 98 -9.49 -9.28 0.23
C PHE A 98 -8.03 -8.83 0.34
N GLY A 99 -7.33 -8.83 -0.79
CA GLY A 99 -5.92 -8.44 -0.89
C GLY A 99 -4.95 -9.63 -0.83
N CYS A 100 -3.67 -9.32 -1.00
CA CYS A 100 -2.58 -10.30 -0.98
C CYS A 100 -2.34 -10.84 0.44
N ALA A 101 -1.60 -11.95 0.56
CA ALA A 101 -1.30 -12.59 1.84
C ALA A 101 -0.69 -11.62 2.87
N TYR A 102 0.13 -10.67 2.41
CA TYR A 102 0.71 -9.63 3.25
C TYR A 102 -0.37 -8.70 3.85
N LEU A 103 -1.32 -8.20 3.04
CA LEU A 103 -2.42 -7.38 3.54
C LEU A 103 -3.37 -8.16 4.44
N GLN A 104 -3.57 -9.45 4.17
CA GLN A 104 -4.37 -10.31 5.04
C GLN A 104 -3.72 -10.46 6.42
N MET A 105 -2.39 -10.55 6.47
CA MET A 105 -1.63 -10.57 7.72
C MET A 105 -1.72 -9.23 8.47
N ILE A 106 -1.57 -8.10 7.79
CA ILE A 106 -1.79 -6.78 8.42
C ILE A 106 -3.21 -6.68 8.97
N ARG A 107 -4.19 -7.13 8.18
CA ARG A 107 -5.61 -7.07 8.55
C ARG A 107 -5.93 -7.90 9.79
N SER A 108 -5.27 -9.05 9.99
CA SER A 108 -5.49 -9.90 11.16
C SER A 108 -4.86 -9.32 12.43
N GLN A 109 -3.76 -8.59 12.29
CA GLN A 109 -3.07 -7.94 13.41
C GLN A 109 -3.53 -6.50 13.62
N ILE A 110 -4.42 -5.99 12.77
CA ILE A 110 -4.71 -4.55 12.72
C ILE A 110 -5.11 -4.02 14.09
N ASP A 111 -5.89 -4.77 14.89
CA ASP A 111 -6.42 -4.33 16.19
C ASP A 111 -5.37 -4.07 17.26
N GLU A 112 -4.20 -4.68 17.14
CA GLU A 112 -3.02 -4.48 17.98
C GLU A 112 -1.95 -3.63 17.29
N TYR A 113 -2.15 -3.30 16.02
CA TYR A 113 -1.19 -2.58 15.19
C TYR A 113 -0.97 -1.15 15.71
N PRO A 114 0.26 -0.80 16.11
CA PRO A 114 0.59 0.58 16.49
C PRO A 114 0.54 1.47 15.25
N THR A 115 0.02 2.68 15.41
CA THR A 115 0.02 3.69 14.33
C THR A 115 0.88 4.91 14.66
N THR A 116 1.24 5.11 15.93
CA THR A 116 2.08 6.21 16.42
C THR A 116 3.52 6.22 15.89
N GLY A 117 4.07 5.06 15.47
CA GLY A 117 5.45 4.92 15.03
C GLY A 117 5.63 4.95 13.51
N GLY A 118 4.55 5.16 12.74
CA GLY A 118 4.62 5.12 11.28
C GLY A 118 4.70 3.69 10.71
N GLU A 119 4.39 2.66 11.49
CA GLU A 119 4.41 1.26 11.06
C GLU A 119 3.45 1.02 9.90
N TYR A 120 2.38 1.81 9.79
CA TYR A 120 1.48 1.75 8.64
C TYR A 120 2.14 2.23 7.34
N VAL A 121 3.13 3.14 7.42
CA VAL A 121 3.91 3.63 6.27
C VAL A 121 4.84 2.53 5.79
N GLU A 122 5.53 1.84 6.71
CA GLU A 122 6.34 0.67 6.37
C GLU A 122 5.49 -0.40 5.69
N ALA A 123 4.30 -0.68 6.21
CA ALA A 123 3.36 -1.61 5.59
C ALA A 123 2.99 -1.22 4.14
N ILE A 124 2.77 0.06 3.89
CA ILE A 124 2.49 0.56 2.54
C ILE A 124 3.70 0.36 1.62
N PHE A 125 4.92 0.70 2.07
CA PHE A 125 6.12 0.54 1.28
C PHE A 125 6.45 -0.93 0.99
N THR A 126 6.39 -1.80 1.99
CA THR A 126 6.56 -3.25 1.81
C THR A 126 5.51 -3.81 0.84
N HIS A 127 4.24 -3.39 0.95
CA HIS A 127 3.24 -3.78 -0.03
C HIS A 127 3.61 -3.32 -1.46
N ARG A 128 4.08 -2.08 -1.63
CA ARG A 128 4.49 -1.54 -2.95
C ARG A 128 5.66 -2.31 -3.55
N GLU A 129 6.64 -2.72 -2.73
CA GLU A 129 7.75 -3.56 -3.17
C GLU A 129 7.24 -4.93 -3.66
N ILE A 130 6.40 -5.60 -2.88
CA ILE A 130 5.81 -6.89 -3.25
C ILE A 130 4.92 -6.76 -4.50
N LEU A 131 4.16 -5.67 -4.60
CA LEU A 131 3.34 -5.35 -5.77
C LEU A 131 4.20 -5.21 -7.02
N SER A 132 5.35 -4.52 -6.93
CA SER A 132 6.26 -4.33 -8.06
C SER A 132 6.85 -5.64 -8.56
N ALA A 133 7.10 -6.59 -7.66
CA ALA A 133 7.61 -7.92 -7.99
C ALA A 133 6.56 -8.81 -8.68
N LEU A 134 5.28 -8.73 -8.26
CA LEU A 134 4.21 -9.57 -8.83
C LEU A 134 2.84 -8.83 -8.93
N PRO A 135 2.65 -7.93 -9.92
CA PRO A 135 1.42 -7.14 -10.05
C PRO A 135 0.14 -7.99 -10.29
N ALA A 136 0.30 -9.18 -10.87
CA ALA A 136 -0.82 -10.08 -11.14
C ALA A 136 -1.50 -10.60 -9.87
N ALA A 137 -0.75 -10.77 -8.78
CA ALA A 137 -1.27 -11.29 -7.51
C ALA A 137 -2.03 -10.25 -6.66
N HIS A 138 -2.08 -8.99 -7.09
CA HIS A 138 -2.56 -7.87 -6.27
C HIS A 138 -3.89 -7.26 -6.73
N ARG A 139 -4.69 -8.01 -7.52
CA ARG A 139 -5.96 -7.52 -8.12
C ARG A 139 -6.98 -7.06 -7.06
N ASP A 140 -7.00 -7.71 -5.91
CA ASP A 140 -7.95 -7.41 -4.83
C ASP A 140 -7.35 -6.53 -3.72
N CYS A 141 -6.13 -6.02 -3.89
CA CYS A 141 -5.45 -5.24 -2.84
C CYS A 141 -6.10 -3.88 -2.61
N ALA A 142 -6.66 -3.26 -3.64
CA ALA A 142 -7.43 -2.02 -3.47
C ALA A 142 -8.60 -2.20 -2.47
N ARG A 143 -9.28 -3.34 -2.52
CA ARG A 143 -10.35 -3.67 -1.57
C ARG A 143 -9.79 -4.00 -0.18
N GLY A 144 -8.72 -4.79 -0.11
CA GLY A 144 -8.05 -5.10 1.16
C GLY A 144 -7.61 -3.84 1.93
N PHE A 145 -7.04 -2.85 1.24
CA PHE A 145 -6.69 -1.57 1.85
C PHE A 145 -7.90 -0.77 2.31
N THR A 146 -8.98 -0.76 1.52
CA THR A 146 -10.24 -0.11 1.90
C THR A 146 -10.82 -0.73 3.17
N ASP A 147 -10.75 -2.05 3.29
CA ASP A 147 -11.23 -2.78 4.46
C ASP A 147 -10.37 -2.51 5.70
N ILE A 148 -9.03 -2.43 5.56
CA ILE A 148 -8.12 -2.03 6.65
C ILE A 148 -8.45 -0.61 7.12
N ALA A 149 -8.59 0.34 6.19
CA ALA A 149 -8.96 1.72 6.52
C ALA A 149 -10.31 1.80 7.26
N GLY A 150 -11.31 1.03 6.81
CA GLY A 150 -12.62 0.98 7.47
C GLY A 150 -12.60 0.38 8.87
N VAL A 151 -11.57 -0.38 9.23
CA VAL A 151 -11.40 -0.95 10.57
C VAL A 151 -10.70 0.03 11.50
N LEU A 152 -9.67 0.70 10.99
CA LEU A 152 -9.00 1.78 11.71
C LEU A 152 -9.97 2.93 12.01
N GLU A 153 -10.84 3.30 11.06
CA GLU A 153 -11.83 4.37 11.26
C GLU A 153 -12.86 4.06 12.37
N LYS A 154 -13.15 2.77 12.60
CA LYS A 154 -14.09 2.33 13.65
C LYS A 154 -13.42 2.11 15.00
N ARG A 155 -12.09 2.22 15.06
CA ARG A 155 -11.33 1.96 16.27
C ARG A 155 -11.58 3.07 17.30
N ALA A 156 -11.72 2.67 18.56
CA ALA A 156 -11.81 3.63 19.64
C ALA A 156 -10.47 4.38 19.78
N TRP A 157 -10.56 5.71 19.89
CA TRP A 157 -9.42 6.57 20.10
C TRP A 157 -8.62 6.15 21.34
N ARG A 158 -7.29 6.14 21.21
CA ARG A 158 -6.33 5.99 22.31
C ARG A 158 -5.08 6.82 22.00
N ALA A 159 -4.30 7.16 23.04
CA ALA A 159 -3.10 7.97 22.88
C ALA A 159 -2.00 7.26 22.07
N ASP A 160 -1.94 5.92 22.13
CA ASP A 160 -1.06 5.06 21.32
C ASP A 160 -1.54 4.90 19.85
N ARG A 161 -2.60 5.62 19.46
CA ARG A 161 -3.32 5.48 18.19
C ARG A 161 -3.74 6.83 17.61
N ASP A 162 -3.06 7.90 17.98
CA ASP A 162 -3.36 9.25 17.52
C ASP A 162 -3.26 9.39 15.99
N ALA A 163 -2.36 8.62 15.38
CA ALA A 163 -2.14 8.55 13.94
C ALA A 163 -3.09 7.63 13.17
N ASP A 164 -4.12 7.03 13.80
CA ASP A 164 -5.12 6.22 13.10
C ASP A 164 -5.78 6.99 11.95
N THR A 165 -6.01 8.30 12.13
CA THR A 165 -6.61 9.16 11.09
C THR A 165 -5.70 9.32 9.88
N GLU A 166 -4.40 9.50 10.10
CA GLU A 166 -3.39 9.55 9.05
C GLU A 166 -3.25 8.20 8.35
N ALA A 167 -3.20 7.11 9.11
CA ALA A 167 -3.16 5.75 8.57
C ALA A 167 -4.37 5.43 7.70
N VAL A 168 -5.58 5.80 8.12
CA VAL A 168 -6.81 5.67 7.31
C VAL A 168 -6.67 6.41 5.98
N SER A 169 -6.17 7.65 6.02
CA SER A 169 -5.98 8.46 4.81
C SER A 169 -4.95 7.82 3.86
N ALA A 170 -3.85 7.31 4.41
CA ALA A 170 -2.78 6.66 3.65
C ALA A 170 -3.28 5.36 2.99
N PHE A 171 -3.97 4.49 3.74
CA PHE A 171 -4.52 3.25 3.17
C PHE A 171 -5.60 3.50 2.12
N ARG A 172 -6.45 4.51 2.29
CA ARG A 172 -7.42 4.91 1.26
C ARG A 172 -6.72 5.44 0.00
N HIS A 173 -5.65 6.21 0.18
CA HIS A 173 -4.85 6.69 -0.94
C HIS A 173 -4.21 5.52 -1.71
N GLU A 174 -3.61 4.55 -1.01
CA GLU A 174 -3.04 3.36 -1.65
C GLU A 174 -4.11 2.53 -2.38
N ALA A 175 -5.28 2.36 -1.78
CA ALA A 175 -6.39 1.68 -2.44
C ALA A 175 -6.73 2.32 -3.79
N TRP A 176 -6.78 3.66 -3.83
CA TRP A 176 -7.01 4.42 -5.05
C TRP A 176 -5.87 4.28 -6.07
N VAL A 177 -4.60 4.37 -5.64
CA VAL A 177 -3.43 4.18 -6.51
C VAL A 177 -3.45 2.80 -7.16
N ILE A 178 -3.73 1.75 -6.39
CA ILE A 178 -3.78 0.37 -6.90
C ILE A 178 -4.93 0.19 -7.90
N ALA A 179 -6.11 0.73 -7.59
CA ALA A 179 -7.26 0.66 -8.49
C ALA A 179 -7.02 1.33 -9.84
N ASN A 180 -6.15 2.35 -9.89
CA ASN A 180 -5.82 3.06 -11.13
C ASN A 180 -4.59 2.50 -11.85
N THR A 181 -3.72 1.75 -11.17
CA THR A 181 -2.49 1.18 -11.75
C THR A 181 -2.69 -0.23 -12.25
N ILE A 182 -3.58 -1.00 -11.64
CA ILE A 182 -3.88 -2.36 -12.04
C ILE A 182 -5.12 -2.35 -12.94
N PRO A 183 -4.99 -2.68 -14.25
CA PRO A 183 -6.16 -2.76 -15.11
C PRO A 183 -7.17 -3.75 -14.52
N PRO A 184 -8.48 -3.47 -14.54
CA PRO A 184 -9.46 -4.48 -14.18
C PRO A 184 -9.19 -5.68 -15.09
N ALA A 185 -8.99 -6.86 -14.49
CA ALA A 185 -8.82 -8.08 -15.27
C ALA A 185 -9.98 -8.11 -16.25
N ALA A 186 -9.69 -8.05 -17.56
CA ALA A 186 -10.71 -8.06 -18.58
C ALA A 186 -11.61 -9.23 -18.22
N ARG A 187 -12.85 -8.92 -17.78
CA ARG A 187 -13.79 -9.96 -17.43
C ARG A 187 -13.83 -10.80 -18.68
N VAL A 188 -13.33 -12.03 -18.59
CA VAL A 188 -13.55 -13.03 -19.62
C VAL A 188 -15.05 -13.23 -19.52
N GLU A 189 -15.76 -12.39 -20.26
CA GLU A 189 -17.19 -12.43 -20.41
C GLU A 189 -17.37 -13.79 -21.04
N SER A 190 -17.72 -14.76 -20.18
CA SER A 190 -18.09 -16.10 -20.57
C SER A 190 -19.35 -15.90 -21.38
N ARG A 191 -19.19 -15.54 -22.66
CA ARG A 191 -20.24 -15.57 -23.64
C ARG A 191 -20.85 -16.95 -23.48
N PRO A 192 -22.14 -17.07 -23.14
CA PRO A 192 -22.78 -18.36 -23.16
C PRO A 192 -22.57 -18.88 -24.57
N MET A 193 -21.69 -19.88 -24.69
CA MET A 193 -21.36 -20.53 -25.94
C MET A 193 -22.63 -21.28 -26.30
N TYR A 194 -23.54 -20.59 -26.99
CA TYR A 194 -24.69 -21.22 -27.59
C TYR A 194 -24.09 -22.28 -28.50
N LYS A 195 -24.23 -23.55 -28.09
CA LYS A 195 -23.90 -24.68 -28.94
C LYS A 195 -24.79 -24.52 -30.17
N THR A 196 -24.22 -24.01 -31.26
CA THR A 196 -24.83 -24.16 -32.57
C THR A 196 -24.84 -25.65 -32.84
N ALA A 197 -25.97 -26.29 -32.57
CA ALA A 197 -26.25 -27.63 -33.04
C ALA A 197 -26.21 -27.56 -34.56
N SER A 198 -25.06 -27.94 -35.13
CA SER A 198 -24.92 -28.17 -36.57
C SER A 198 -25.75 -29.41 -36.89
N VAL A 199 -26.99 -29.19 -37.32
CA VAL A 199 -27.84 -30.25 -37.86
C VAL A 199 -27.27 -30.61 -39.22
N CYS A 200 -26.57 -31.74 -39.29
CA CYS A 200 -26.20 -32.36 -40.56
C CYS A 200 -27.47 -32.85 -41.26
N MET A 201 -28.05 -32.03 -42.13
CA MET A 201 -29.07 -32.47 -43.07
C MET A 201 -28.40 -33.37 -44.12
N LEU A 202 -28.69 -34.67 -44.10
CA LEU A 202 -28.36 -35.59 -45.18
C LEU A 202 -29.38 -35.42 -46.33
N PRO A 203 -28.92 -35.35 -47.59
CA PRO A 203 -29.82 -35.29 -48.73
C PRO A 203 -30.54 -36.63 -48.96
N PRO A 204 -31.76 -36.61 -49.51
CA PRO A 204 -32.50 -37.82 -49.82
C PRO A 204 -31.84 -38.57 -50.99
N ALA A 205 -31.69 -39.88 -50.82
CA ALA A 205 -31.35 -40.78 -51.92
C ALA A 205 -32.58 -40.99 -52.80
N TYR A 206 -32.42 -40.78 -54.10
CA TYR A 206 -33.41 -41.07 -55.14
C TYR A 206 -33.58 -42.58 -55.35
#